data_AF-A0A355U370-F1
#
_entry.id   AF-A0A355U370-F1
#
_cell.length_a   1.000
_cell.length_b   1.000
_cell.length_c   1.000
_cell.angle_alpha   90.00
_cell.angle_beta   90.00
_cell.angle_gamma   90.00
#
_symmetry.space_group_name_H-M   'P 1'
#
loop_
_entity.id
_entity.type
_entity.pdbx_description
1 polymer ?
#
loop_
_entity_poly.entity_id
_entity_poly.type
_entity_poly.pdbx_seq_one_letter_code
_entity_poly.pdbx_strand_id
1 'polypeptide(L)' 'DIYDTIYFSGYNITDGCAKVEAGFPQSEERDTILNFIRSSKRGIIRANDSHEKGEFE' A
#
# COMPACT_ATOMS: atom_id res chain seq x y z
N ASP A 1 3.02 5.81 6.12
CA ASP A 1 3.07 4.43 6.67
C ASP A 1 2.26 3.39 5.89
N ILE A 2 0.92 3.46 5.84
CA ILE A 2 0.10 2.49 5.09
C ILE A 2 0.47 2.50 3.60
N TYR A 3 0.52 3.69 3.00
CA TYR A 3 0.95 3.84 1.61
C TYR A 3 2.39 3.41 1.38
N ASP A 4 3.31 3.62 2.33
CA ASP A 4 4.69 3.14 2.20
C ASP A 4 4.78 1.62 2.23
N THR A 5 3.92 0.98 3.02
CA THR A 5 3.81 -0.48 3.05
C THR A 5 3.31 -1.03 1.71
N ILE A 6 2.42 -0.31 1.03
CA ILE A 6 1.81 -0.74 -0.24
C ILE A 6 2.69 -0.41 -1.44
N TYR A 7 3.37 0.74 -1.44
CA TYR A 7 4.10 1.26 -2.61
C TYR A 7 5.61 1.05 -2.53
N PHE A 8 6.22 1.10 -1.33
CA PHE A 8 7.68 1.16 -1.17
C PHE A 8 8.27 -0.07 -0.45
N SER A 9 7.45 -0.98 0.06
CA SER A 9 7.95 -2.17 0.76
C SER A 9 8.29 -3.36 -0.14
N GLY A 10 8.15 -3.20 -1.46
CA GLY A 10 8.47 -4.25 -2.44
C GLY A 10 7.53 -5.46 -2.42
N TYR A 11 6.42 -5.39 -1.67
CA TYR A 11 5.39 -6.42 -1.66
C TYR A 11 4.45 -6.27 -2.87
N ASN A 12 3.85 -7.37 -3.32
CA ASN A 12 2.70 -7.28 -4.20
C ASN A 12 1.50 -6.67 -3.46
N ILE A 13 0.49 -6.21 -4.18
CA ILE A 13 -0.66 -5.51 -3.59
C ILE A 13 -1.39 -6.36 -2.53
N THR A 14 -1.54 -7.66 -2.77
CA THR A 14 -2.21 -8.58 -1.86
C THR A 14 -1.45 -8.72 -0.54
N ASP A 15 -0.13 -8.95 -0.62
CA ASP A 15 0.74 -9.08 0.55
C ASP A 15 0.90 -7.75 1.29
N GLY A 16 1.00 -6.64 0.57
CA GLY A 16 1.03 -5.29 1.14
C GLY A 16 -0.24 -5.01 1.95
N CYS A 17 -1.41 -5.39 1.44
CA CYS A 17 -2.67 -5.28 2.19
C CYS A 17 -2.65 -6.14 3.46
N ALA A 18 -2.18 -7.39 3.38
CA ALA A 18 -2.10 -8.28 4.53
C ALA A 18 -1.12 -7.76 5.60
N LYS A 19 0.01 -7.17 5.18
CA LYS A 19 0.98 -6.52 6.07
C LYS A 19 0.37 -5.30 6.76
N VAL A 20 -0.43 -4.52 6.04
CA VAL A 20 -1.15 -3.39 6.62
C VAL A 20 -2.17 -3.85 7.65
N GLU A 21 -2.94 -4.91 7.35
CA GLU A 21 -3.94 -5.46 8.29
C GLU A 21 -3.29 -6.06 9.55
N ALA A 22 -2.11 -6.66 9.43
CA ALA A 22 -1.39 -7.27 10.55
C ALA A 22 -0.58 -6.28 11.38
N GLY A 23 -0.04 -5.22 10.75
CA GLY A 23 0.85 -4.26 11.39
C GLY A 23 0.15 -3.01 11.94
N PHE A 24 -0.98 -2.62 11.35
CA PHE A 24 -1.69 -1.40 11.74
C PHE A 24 -3.03 -1.72 12.40
N PRO A 25 -3.37 -1.03 13.51
CA PRO A 25 -4.66 -1.17 14.16
C PRO A 25 -5.79 -0.82 13.19
N GLN A 26 -6.97 -1.41 13.42
CA GLN A 26 -8.14 -1.09 12.63
C GLN A 26 -8.54 0.37 12.81
N SER A 27 -8.59 1.10 11.70
CA SER A 27 -9.05 2.47 11.62
C SER A 27 -9.89 2.65 10.36
N GLU A 28 -10.78 3.65 10.37
CA GLU A 28 -11.60 3.97 9.21
C GLU A 28 -10.75 4.29 7.98
N GLU A 29 -9.61 4.96 8.20
CA GLU A 29 -8.68 5.33 7.13
C GLU A 29 -8.02 4.09 6.50
N ARG A 30 -7.54 3.14 7.32
CA ARG A 30 -6.99 1.86 6.86
C ARG A 30 -8.03 1.08 6.06
N ASP A 31 -9.22 0.94 6.61
CA ASP A 31 -10.29 0.16 5.97
C ASP A 31 -10.76 0.83 4.67
N THR A 32 -10.80 2.16 4.61
CA THR A 32 -11.11 2.91 3.39
C THR A 32 -10.08 2.64 2.29
N ILE A 33 -8.79 2.67 2.62
CA ILE A 33 -7.71 2.41 1.66
C ILE A 33 -7.77 0.96 1.16
N LEU A 34 -7.90 -0.01 2.08
CA LEU A 34 -7.98 -1.43 1.71
C LEU A 34 -9.23 -1.74 0.87
N ASN A 35 -10.37 -1.16 1.23
CA ASN A 35 -11.61 -1.31 0.46
C ASN A 35 -11.49 -0.68 -0.93
N PHE A 36 -10.88 0.49 -1.05
CA PHE A 36 -10.61 1.11 -2.36
C PHE A 36 -9.77 0.19 -3.24
N ILE A 37 -8.66 -0.34 -2.72
CA ILE A 37 -7.76 -1.23 -3.44
C ILE A 37 -8.49 -2.52 -3.87
N ARG A 38 -9.21 -3.16 -2.95
CA ARG A 38 -9.97 -4.40 -3.21
C ARG A 38 -11.13 -4.19 -4.18
N SER A 39 -11.76 -3.02 -4.16
CA SER A 39 -12.88 -2.68 -5.06
C SER A 39 -12.44 -2.27 -6.46
N SER A 40 -11.15 -1.97 -6.67
CA SER A 40 -10.66 -1.50 -7.96
C SER A 40 -10.62 -2.62 -9.01
N LYS A 41 -11.53 -2.57 -9.98
CA LYS A 41 -11.61 -3.53 -11.10
C LYS A 41 -10.37 -3.57 -11.99
N ARG A 42 -9.63 -2.46 -12.11
CA ARG A 42 -8.43 -2.36 -12.95
C ARG A 42 -7.13 -2.46 -12.16
N GLY A 43 -7.22 -2.70 -10.85
CA GLY A 43 -6.11 -2.56 -9.92
C GLY A 43 -5.81 -1.11 -9.60
N ILE A 44 -4.82 -0.89 -8.73
CA ILE A 44 -4.30 0.44 -8.41
C ILE A 44 -3.05 0.74 -9.24
N ILE A 45 -2.73 2.03 -9.35
CA ILE A 45 -1.46 2.48 -9.89
C ILE A 45 -0.35 1.80 -9.07
N ARG A 46 0.73 1.38 -9.71
CA ARG A 46 1.92 0.87 -9.00
C ARG A 46 2.97 1.98 -8.93
N ALA A 47 3.74 1.99 -7.86
CA ALA A 47 4.94 2.83 -7.81
C ALA A 47 5.87 2.39 -8.95
N ASN A 48 6.52 3.36 -9.59
CA ASN A 48 7.50 3.06 -10.63
C ASN A 48 8.64 2.26 -9.99
N ASP A 49 9.15 1.24 -10.70
CA ASP A 49 10.25 0.36 -10.27
C ASP A 49 11.60 1.09 -10.11
N SER A 50 11.58 2.42 -10.15
CA SER A 50 12.68 3.27 -9.72
C SER A 50 12.89 3.02 -8.22
N HIS A 51 13.72 2.03 -7.91
CA HIS A 51 14.30 1.74 -6.60
C HIS A 51 15.15 2.90 -6.04
N GLU A 52 14.91 4.13 -6.50
CA GLU A 52 15.42 5.34 -5.92
C GLU A 52 14.36 5.81 -4.94
N LYS A 53 14.51 5.37 -3.69
CA LYS A 53 14.01 6.13 -2.54
C LYS A 53 14.57 7.54 -2.74
N GLY A 54 13.78 8.44 -3.31
CA GLY A 54 14.14 9.84 -3.46
C GLY A 54 14.49 10.34 -2.06
N GLU A 55 15.78 10.51 -1.81
CA GLU A 55 16.28 11.19 -0.64
C GLU A 55 15.80 12.63 -0.78
N PHE A 56 14.70 12.98 -0.10
CA PHE A 56 14.36 14.37 0.09
C PHE A 56 15.38 14.91 1.09
N GLU A 57 16.38 15.63 0.57
CA GLU A 57 17.30 16.48 1.34
C GLU A 57 16.61 17.77 1.82
#